data_AF-A0A1H3QP21-F1
#
_entry.id   AF-A0A1H3QP21-F1
#
_cell.length_a   1.000
_cell.length_b   1.000
_cell.length_c   1.000
_cell.angle_alpha   90.00
_cell.angle_beta   90.00
_cell.angle_gamma   90.00
#
_symmetry.space_group_name_H-M   'P 1'
#
loop_
_entity.id
_entity.type
_entity.pdbx_description
1 polymer ?
#
loop_
_entity_poly.entity_id
_entity_poly.type
_entity_poly.pdbx_seq_one_letter_code
_entity_poly.pdbx_strand_id
1 'polypeptide(L)'
;MAIKKKLKRRSAVEPVIGHMKNDGRLGRNFLKGTAGDAMNALLCGAGYNLRKILRQLALLCTRLGININRLLIGNMPNLQLSS
;
A
#
# COMPACT_ATOMS: atom_id res chain seq x y z
N MET A 1 11.68 -17.18 24.43
CA MET A 1 11.99 -16.83 23.02
C MET A 1 10.95 -15.94 22.31
N ALA A 2 9.64 -16.07 22.55
CA ALA A 2 8.61 -15.35 21.78
C ALA A 2 8.67 -13.80 21.88
N ILE A 3 9.02 -13.26 23.06
CA ILE A 3 9.13 -11.81 23.30
C ILE A 3 10.26 -11.18 22.46
N LYS A 4 11.43 -11.82 22.43
CA LYS A 4 12.60 -11.37 21.64
C LYS A 4 12.31 -11.33 20.13
N LYS A 5 11.54 -12.29 19.61
CA LYS A 5 11.09 -12.33 18.21
C LYS A 5 10.11 -11.19 17.87
N LYS A 6 9.16 -10.89 18.77
CA LYS A 6 8.23 -9.75 18.63
C LYS A 6 8.96 -8.41 18.66
N LEU A 7 9.93 -8.25 19.57
CA LEU A 7 10.78 -7.05 19.64
C LEU A 7 11.59 -6.86 18.35
N LYS A 8 12.26 -7.90 17.85
CA LYS A 8 13.02 -7.83 16.58
C LYS A 8 12.15 -7.41 15.39
N ARG A 9 10.88 -7.87 15.34
CA ARG A 9 9.92 -7.45 14.31
C ARG A 9 9.51 -5.97 14.45
N ARG A 10 9.40 -5.45 15.67
CA ARG A 10 9.14 -4.02 15.92
C ARG A 10 10.35 -3.14 15.59
N SER A 11 11.57 -3.62 15.83
CA SER A 11 12.79 -2.89 15.45
C SER A 11 12.90 -2.66 13.94
N ALA A 12 12.27 -3.50 13.12
CA ALA A 12 12.19 -3.32 11.67
C ALA A 12 11.21 -2.23 11.23
N VAL A 13 10.42 -1.64 12.14
CA VAL A 13 9.46 -0.57 11.83
C VAL A 13 10.16 0.78 11.71
N GLU A 14 11.15 1.07 12.58
CA GLU A 14 11.94 2.31 12.55
C GLU A 14 12.57 2.61 11.17
N PRO A 15 13.29 1.68 10.52
CA PRO A 15 13.84 1.94 9.18
C PRO A 15 12.75 2.14 8.12
N VAL A 16 11.59 1.48 8.26
CA VAL A 16 10.44 1.70 7.37
C VAL A 16 9.88 3.11 7.57
N ILE A 17 9.74 3.58 8.81
CA ILE A 17 9.30 4.96 9.09
C ILE A 17 10.31 5.98 8.54
N GLY A 18 11.61 5.73 8.71
CA GLY A 18 12.67 6.56 8.14
C GLY A 18 12.55 6.68 6.61
N HIS A 19 12.42 5.55 5.92
CA HIS A 19 12.18 5.53 4.47
C HIS A 19 10.85 6.22 4.09
N MET A 20 9.80 6.04 4.88
CA MET A 20 8.52 6.70 4.64
C MET A 20 8.61 8.23 4.75
N LYS A 21 9.40 8.75 5.71
CA LYS A 21 9.66 10.18 5.87
C LYS A 21 10.41 10.76 4.66
N ASN A 22 11.45 10.08 4.19
CA ASN A 22 12.31 10.57 3.12
C ASN A 22 11.71 10.37 1.71
N ASP A 23 11.28 9.14 1.41
CA ASP A 23 10.87 8.72 0.07
C ASP A 23 9.35 8.48 -0.02
N GLY A 24 8.72 8.06 1.09
CA GLY A 24 7.31 7.70 1.17
C GLY A 24 6.33 8.87 1.32
N ARG A 25 6.75 10.11 1.02
CA ARG A 25 5.96 11.35 1.09
C ARG A 25 5.45 11.74 2.48
N LEU A 26 5.75 10.98 3.52
CA LEU A 26 5.35 11.29 4.89
C LEU A 26 5.97 12.62 5.38
N GLY A 27 7.18 12.96 4.93
CA GLY A 27 7.84 14.24 5.22
C GLY A 27 7.35 15.42 4.38
N ARG A 28 6.47 15.22 3.39
CA ARG A 28 5.93 16.26 2.51
C ARG A 28 4.44 16.46 2.78
N ASN A 29 4.10 16.98 3.96
CA ASN A 29 2.73 17.30 4.29
C ASN A 29 2.33 18.69 3.77
N PHE A 30 1.27 18.74 2.95
CA PHE A 30 0.68 19.99 2.44
C PHE A 30 -0.63 20.36 3.14
N LEU A 31 -1.10 19.50 4.06
CA LEU A 31 -2.31 19.71 4.85
C LEU A 31 -1.98 20.56 6.09
N LYS A 32 -2.89 21.46 6.47
CA LYS A 32 -2.68 22.37 7.59
C LYS A 32 -3.09 21.76 8.93
N GLY A 33 -2.29 22.03 9.95
CA GLY A 33 -2.58 21.69 11.34
C GLY A 33 -2.45 20.20 11.68
N THR A 34 -2.63 19.89 12.97
CA THR A 34 -2.43 18.55 13.53
C THR A 34 -3.35 17.49 12.93
N ALA A 35 -4.59 17.86 12.60
CA ALA A 35 -5.51 16.98 11.88
C ALA A 35 -5.00 16.65 10.47
N GLY A 36 -4.40 17.63 9.79
CA GLY A 36 -3.73 17.47 8.50
C GLY A 36 -2.54 16.50 8.57
N ASP A 37 -1.68 16.67 9.58
CA ASP A 37 -0.55 15.78 9.83
C ASP A 37 -0.99 14.33 10.06
N ALA A 38 -2.03 14.12 10.86
CA ALA A 38 -2.59 12.79 11.12
C ALA A 38 -3.13 12.15 9.83
N MET A 39 -3.90 12.90 9.03
CA MET A 39 -4.42 12.40 7.75
C MET A 39 -3.30 12.06 6.76
N ASN A 40 -2.27 12.91 6.64
CA ASN A 40 -1.13 12.64 5.77
C ASN A 40 -0.39 11.37 6.19
N ALA A 41 -0.20 11.17 7.50
CA ALA A 41 0.44 9.97 8.02
C ALA A 41 -0.37 8.70 7.72
N LEU A 42 -1.68 8.74 7.92
CA LEU A 42 -2.58 7.63 7.61
C LEU A 42 -2.57 7.29 6.12
N LEU A 43 -2.72 8.29 5.25
CA LEU A 43 -2.77 8.09 3.79
C LEU A 43 -1.42 7.64 3.22
N CYS A 44 -0.30 8.20 3.68
CA CYS A 44 1.03 7.72 3.30
C CYS A 44 1.22 6.25 3.71
N GLY A 45 0.87 5.90 4.95
CA GLY A 45 0.93 4.52 5.44
C GLY A 45 0.05 3.57 4.62
N ALA A 46 -1.20 3.96 4.34
CA ALA A 46 -2.11 3.20 3.50
C ALA A 46 -1.54 2.99 2.08
N GLY A 47 -1.07 4.05 1.43
CA GLY A 47 -0.47 3.98 0.10
C GLY A 47 0.76 3.07 0.03
N TYR A 48 1.60 3.06 1.07
CA TYR A 48 2.74 2.15 1.16
C TYR A 48 2.30 0.68 1.26
N ASN A 49 1.29 0.38 2.08
CA ASN A 49 0.75 -0.97 2.20
C ASN A 49 0.06 -1.43 0.91
N LEU A 50 -0.73 -0.56 0.27
CA LEU A 50 -1.36 -0.85 -1.02
C LEU A 50 -0.31 -1.18 -2.09
N ARG A 51 0.79 -0.42 -2.17
CA ARG A 51 1.89 -0.71 -3.12
C ARG A 51 2.53 -2.07 -2.87
N LYS A 52 2.67 -2.50 -1.60
CA LYS A 52 3.15 -3.84 -1.26
C LYS A 52 2.17 -4.92 -1.72
N ILE A 53 0.88 -4.76 -1.44
CA ILE A 53 -0.15 -5.71 -1.86
C ILE A 53 -0.16 -5.85 -3.38
N LEU A 54 -0.19 -4.72 -4.11
CA LEU A 54 -0.19 -4.71 -5.57
C LEU A 54 1.07 -5.37 -6.15
N ARG A 55 2.25 -5.15 -5.55
CA ARG A 55 3.48 -5.83 -5.98
C ARG A 55 3.39 -7.34 -5.81
N GLN A 56 2.85 -7.81 -4.68
CA GLN A 56 2.68 -9.25 -4.44
C GLN A 56 1.64 -9.86 -5.37
N LEU A 57 0.54 -9.14 -5.61
CA LEU A 57 -0.47 -9.55 -6.58
C LEU A 57 0.12 -9.66 -7.99
N ALA A 58 0.91 -8.67 -8.42
CA ALA A 58 1.58 -8.73 -9.72
C ALA A 58 2.51 -9.95 -9.84
N LEU A 59 3.33 -10.22 -8.80
CA LEU A 59 4.19 -11.40 -8.76
C LEU A 59 3.39 -12.71 -8.80
N LEU A 60 2.26 -12.77 -8.09
CA LEU A 60 1.36 -13.92 -8.10
C LEU A 60 0.77 -14.15 -9.50
N CYS A 61 0.27 -13.09 -10.15
CA CYS A 61 -0.26 -13.17 -11.51
C CYS A 61 0.82 -13.65 -12.50
N THR A 62 2.04 -13.12 -12.41
CA THR A 62 3.18 -13.60 -13.22
C THR A 62 3.47 -15.08 -12.98
N ARG A 63 3.48 -15.53 -11.71
CA ARG A 63 3.73 -16.93 -11.36
C ARG A 63 2.65 -17.88 -11.88
N LEU A 64 1.40 -17.42 -11.96
CA LEU A 64 0.26 -18.20 -12.44
C LEU A 64 0.03 -18.05 -13.96
N GLY A 65 0.81 -17.22 -14.65
CA GLY A 65 0.60 -16.93 -16.08
C GLY A 65 -0.67 -16.13 -16.38
N ILE A 66 -1.23 -15.43 -15.39
CA ILE A 66 -2.48 -14.68 -15.53
C ILE A 66 -2.18 -13.26 -16.03
N ASN A 67 -2.82 -12.86 -17.14
CA ASN A 67 -2.78 -11.49 -17.61
C ASN A 67 -3.75 -10.61 -16.78
N ILE A 68 -3.20 -9.66 -16.02
CA ILE A 68 -3.97 -8.74 -15.18
C ILE A 68 -4.99 -7.92 -15.97
N ASN A 69 -4.67 -7.49 -17.20
CA ASN A 69 -5.61 -6.72 -18.03
C ASN A 69 -6.86 -7.55 -18.36
N ARG A 70 -6.69 -8.85 -18.59
CA ARG A 70 -7.81 -9.76 -18.85
C ARG A 70 -8.70 -9.95 -17.61
N LEU A 71 -8.11 -9.95 -16.41
CA LEU A 71 -8.88 -10.02 -15.16
C LEU A 71 -9.67 -8.72 -14.91
N LEU A 72 -9.09 -7.56 -15.21
CA LEU A 72 -9.77 -6.28 -15.02
C LEU A 72 -10.92 -6.07 -16.01
N ILE A 73 -10.74 -6.47 -17.27
CA ILE A 73 -11.75 -6.33 -18.33
C ILE A 73 -12.84 -7.41 -18.21
N GLY A 74 -12.46 -8.66 -17.88
CA GLY A 74 -13.39 -9.78 -17.79
C GLY A 74 -14.38 -9.74 -16.62
N ASN A 75 -14.14 -8.87 -15.62
CA ASN A 75 -15.04 -8.65 -14.48
C ASN A 75 -15.92 -7.40 -14.62
N MET A 76 -15.86 -6.68 -15.74
CA MET A 76 -16.78 -5.58 -15.98
C MET A 76 -18.11 -6.20 -16.43
N PRO A 77 -19.18 -6.19 -15.60
CA PRO A 77 -20.48 -6.56 -16.12
C PRO A 77 -20.80 -5.58 -17.26
N ASN A 78 -21.21 -6.12 -18.41
CA ASN A 78 -21.74 -5.32 -19.50
C ASN A 78 -22.83 -4.43 -18.92
N LEU A 79 -22.52 -3.15 -18.70
CA LEU A 79 -23.52 -2.16 -18.38
C LEU A 79 -24.24 -1.90 -19.69
N GLN A 80 -25.17 -2.81 -20.02
CA GLN A 80 -26.17 -2.58 -21.05
C GLN A 80 -26.97 -1.37 -20.57
N LEU A 81 -26.52 -0.18 -20.95
CA LEU A 81 -27.35 1.00 -21.03
C LEU A 81 -28.38 0.71 -22.12
N SER A 82 -29.50 0.11 -21.71
CA SER A 82 -30.73 0.13 -22.49
C SER A 82 -31.27 1.55 -22.41
N SER A 83 -31.09 2.31 -23.48
CA SER A 83 -31.94 3.46 -23.82
C SER A 83 -33.13 2.97 -24.65
#